data_AF-A0A835QEI0-F1
#
_entry.id   AF-A0A835QEI0-F1
#
_cell.length_a   1.000
_cell.length_b   1.000
_cell.length_c   1.000
_cell.angle_alpha   90.00
_cell.angle_beta   90.00
_cell.angle_gamma   90.00
#
_symmetry.space_group_name_H-M   'P 1'
#
loop_
_entity.id
_entity.type
_entity.pdbx_description
1 polymer ?
#
loop_
_entity_poly.entity_id
_entity_poly.type
_entity_poly.pdbx_seq_one_letter_code
_entity_poly.pdbx_strand_id
1 'polypeptide(L)'
;MGGATGEGQVENLEAIRSIVFKESETLDDVRFKRISGYDFNRGVDFMSLLDSMISTGFQASNLGDAIAIVNEMLDWRLSHEKTEVDCSEGELDPTFRDSVRCKIFLGFTSNLVSSGVRDIIRFCWSIEW
;
A
#
# COMPACT_ATOMS: atom_id res chain seq x y z
N MET A 1 50.71 22.39 -31.94
CA MET A 1 49.24 22.55 -31.84
C MET A 1 48.64 21.16 -31.62
N GLY A 2 48.13 20.85 -30.42
CA GLY A 2 47.58 19.50 -30.13
C GLY A 2 47.24 19.17 -28.67
N GLY A 3 47.43 20.07 -27.69
CA GLY A 3 47.22 19.75 -26.27
C GLY A 3 45.82 20.01 -25.70
N ALA A 4 45.02 20.88 -26.32
CA ALA A 4 43.81 21.41 -25.68
C ALA A 4 42.55 20.51 -25.78
N THR A 5 42.54 19.49 -26.64
CA THR A 5 41.39 18.60 -26.84
C THR A 5 41.30 17.46 -25.83
N GLY A 6 42.41 17.09 -25.18
CA GLY A 6 42.46 15.98 -24.22
C GLY A 6 42.03 16.37 -22.80
N GLU A 7 42.43 17.53 -22.31
CA GLU A 7 42.14 17.98 -20.92
C GLU A 7 40.65 18.24 -20.70
N GLY A 8 39.98 18.94 -21.64
CA GLY A 8 38.54 19.18 -21.56
C GLY A 8 37.68 17.92 -21.70
N GLN A 9 38.21 16.85 -22.30
CA GLN A 9 37.55 15.53 -22.32
C GLN A 9 37.72 14.78 -21.00
N VAL A 10 38.87 14.91 -20.33
CA VAL A 10 39.14 14.28 -19.04
C VAL A 10 38.32 14.94 -17.92
N GLU A 11 38.25 16.27 -17.88
CA GLU A 11 37.39 17.00 -16.93
C GLU A 11 35.90 16.65 -17.09
N ASN A 12 35.44 16.50 -18.34
CA ASN A 12 34.06 16.08 -18.62
C ASN A 12 33.80 14.64 -18.15
N LEU A 13 34.77 13.74 -18.32
CA LEU A 13 34.69 12.36 -17.80
C LEU A 13 34.67 12.31 -16.27
N GLU A 14 35.45 13.16 -15.59
CA GLU A 14 35.44 13.27 -14.13
C GLU A 14 34.11 13.81 -13.60
N ALA A 15 33.53 14.81 -14.27
CA ALA A 15 32.20 15.33 -13.96
C ALA A 15 31.09 14.28 -14.18
N ILE A 16 31.13 13.52 -15.28
CA ILE A 16 30.18 12.43 -15.52
C ILE A 16 30.33 11.34 -14.45
N ARG A 17 31.56 11.00 -14.05
CA ARG A 17 31.81 10.02 -12.99
C ARG A 17 31.25 10.48 -11.64
N SER A 18 31.41 11.74 -11.27
CA SER A 18 30.86 12.24 -9.99
C SER A 18 29.33 12.24 -9.96
N ILE A 19 28.67 12.39 -11.12
CA ILE A 19 27.21 12.29 -11.25
C ILE A 19 26.74 10.83 -11.13
N VAL A 20 27.39 9.90 -11.83
CA VAL A 20 26.99 8.49 -11.87
C VAL A 20 27.32 7.75 -10.57
N PHE A 21 28.47 8.07 -9.96
CA PHE A 21 28.97 7.42 -8.75
C PHE A 21 28.74 8.25 -7.48
N LYS A 22 27.63 8.98 -7.44
CA LYS A 22 27.22 9.66 -6.22
C LYS A 22 26.92 8.61 -5.13
N GLU A 23 27.49 8.82 -3.95
CA GLU A 23 27.29 7.94 -2.81
C GLU A 23 25.83 7.96 -2.35
N SER A 24 25.28 6.77 -2.08
CA SER A 24 23.91 6.60 -1.59
C SER A 24 23.87 6.65 -0.06
N GLU A 25 22.77 7.14 0.49
CA GLU A 25 22.49 7.03 1.92
C GLU A 25 22.07 5.60 2.30
N THR A 26 22.29 5.24 3.57
CA THR A 26 21.83 3.96 4.11
C THR A 26 20.36 4.08 4.51
N LEU A 27 19.54 3.13 4.07
CA LEU A 27 18.13 3.03 4.43
C LEU A 27 17.92 1.88 5.43
N ASP A 28 17.00 2.04 6.37
CA ASP A 28 16.65 0.98 7.31
C ASP A 28 15.60 0.03 6.74
N ASP A 29 15.83 -1.28 6.88
CA ASP A 29 14.94 -2.33 6.37
C ASP A 29 13.56 -2.36 7.08
N VAL A 30 13.40 -1.65 8.20
CA VAL A 30 12.15 -1.58 8.95
C VAL A 30 11.18 -0.59 8.29
N ARG A 31 11.65 0.61 7.95
CA ARG A 31 10.85 1.62 7.25
C ARG A 31 10.77 1.37 5.75
N PHE A 32 11.84 0.86 5.15
CA PHE A 32 11.96 0.69 3.70
C PHE A 32 11.94 -0.79 3.34
N LYS A 33 10.74 -1.33 3.17
CA LYS A 33 10.56 -2.73 2.78
C LYS A 33 11.22 -2.99 1.41
N ARG A 34 12.09 -3.99 1.37
CA ARG A 34 12.75 -4.42 0.13
C ARG A 34 11.73 -4.92 -0.89
N ILE A 35 11.91 -4.52 -2.15
CA ILE A 35 11.10 -5.01 -3.26
C ILE A 35 11.43 -6.49 -3.51
N SER A 36 10.41 -7.33 -3.44
CA SER A 36 10.47 -8.76 -3.71
C SER A 36 9.07 -9.27 -4.05
N GLY A 37 8.95 -9.91 -5.21
CA GLY A 37 7.72 -10.60 -5.61
C GLY A 37 7.64 -12.04 -5.11
N TYR A 38 6.55 -12.73 -5.45
CA TYR A 38 6.33 -14.13 -5.11
C TYR A 38 7.32 -15.07 -5.82
N ASP A 39 7.83 -16.05 -5.08
CA ASP A 39 8.75 -17.08 -5.59
C ASP A 39 7.96 -18.35 -5.98
N PHE A 40 7.75 -18.53 -7.29
CA PHE A 40 7.02 -19.68 -7.83
C PHE A 40 7.74 -21.03 -7.64
N ASN A 41 9.00 -21.06 -7.24
CA ASN A 41 9.67 -22.31 -6.88
C ASN A 41 9.07 -22.94 -5.61
N ARG A 42 8.31 -22.17 -4.83
CA ARG A 42 7.55 -22.64 -3.65
C ARG A 42 6.22 -23.30 -4.01
N GLY A 43 5.89 -23.38 -5.31
CA GLY A 43 4.60 -23.85 -5.81
C GLY A 43 3.63 -22.71 -6.08
N VAL A 44 2.37 -23.07 -6.36
CA VAL A 44 1.29 -22.11 -6.68
C VAL A 44 0.40 -21.93 -5.46
N ASP A 45 0.68 -20.90 -4.66
CA ASP A 45 -0.17 -20.44 -3.57
C ASP A 45 -0.69 -19.03 -3.90
N PHE A 46 -2.00 -18.93 -4.14
CA PHE A 46 -2.64 -17.67 -4.50
C PHE A 46 -2.70 -16.68 -3.35
N MET A 47 -2.80 -17.14 -2.10
CA MET A 47 -2.85 -16.25 -0.94
C MET A 47 -1.48 -15.58 -0.78
N SER A 48 -0.42 -16.38 -0.73
CA SER A 48 0.95 -15.85 -0.67
C SER A 48 1.32 -15.00 -1.90
N LEU A 49 0.78 -15.31 -3.08
CA LEU A 49 0.97 -14.48 -4.27
C LEU A 49 0.32 -13.09 -4.09
N LEU A 50 -0.93 -13.03 -3.64
CA LEU A 50 -1.63 -11.77 -3.39
C LEU A 50 -0.96 -10.97 -2.26
N ASP A 51 -0.52 -11.64 -1.19
CA ASP A 51 0.20 -11.01 -0.08
C ASP A 51 1.53 -10.40 -0.54
N SER A 52 2.20 -11.01 -1.51
CA SER A 52 3.44 -10.47 -2.07
C SER A 52 3.27 -9.19 -2.89
N MET A 53 2.03 -8.84 -3.28
CA MET A 53 1.75 -7.65 -4.09
C MET A 53 2.23 -6.37 -3.39
N ILE A 54 2.13 -6.32 -2.05
CA ILE A 54 2.59 -5.16 -1.25
C ILE A 54 4.08 -4.83 -1.48
N SER A 55 4.92 -5.84 -1.70
CA SER A 55 6.36 -5.69 -1.94
C SER A 55 6.77 -5.89 -3.40
N THR A 56 5.81 -6.01 -4.33
CA THR A 56 6.11 -6.22 -5.75
C THR A 56 6.43 -4.91 -6.49
N GLY A 57 5.86 -3.78 -6.06
CA GLY A 57 6.09 -2.46 -6.63
C GLY A 57 5.02 -2.01 -7.64
N PHE A 58 5.07 -0.73 -8.02
CA PHE A 58 4.12 -0.10 -8.94
C PHE A 58 2.65 -0.29 -8.49
N GLN A 59 1.76 -0.71 -9.40
CA GLN A 59 0.34 -0.91 -9.10
C GLN A 59 0.08 -2.14 -8.22
N ALA A 60 1.00 -3.10 -8.15
CA ALA A 60 0.86 -4.24 -7.26
C ALA A 60 0.90 -3.79 -5.79
N SER A 61 1.82 -2.87 -5.44
CA SER A 61 1.88 -2.31 -4.09
C SER A 61 0.60 -1.54 -3.76
N ASN A 62 0.10 -0.71 -4.68
CA ASN A 62 -1.18 -0.01 -4.48
C ASN A 62 -2.36 -0.97 -4.23
N LEU A 63 -2.39 -2.13 -4.91
CA LEU A 63 -3.41 -3.14 -4.68
C LEU A 63 -3.25 -3.79 -3.30
N GLY A 64 -2.02 -4.11 -2.89
CA GLY A 64 -1.73 -4.63 -1.55
C GLY A 64 -2.16 -3.66 -0.45
N ASP A 65 -1.86 -2.36 -0.62
CA ASP A 65 -2.28 -1.30 0.29
C ASP A 65 -3.81 -1.18 0.33
N ALA A 66 -4.48 -1.25 -0.82
CA ALA A 66 -5.94 -1.21 -0.88
C ALA A 66 -6.59 -2.39 -0.13
N ILE A 67 -6.03 -3.60 -0.24
CA ILE A 67 -6.48 -4.78 0.51
C ILE A 67 -6.32 -4.54 2.02
N ALA A 68 -5.15 -4.04 2.45
CA ALA A 68 -4.88 -3.75 3.85
C ALA A 68 -5.88 -2.72 4.43
N ILE A 69 -6.10 -1.62 3.71
CA ILE A 69 -7.04 -0.57 4.12
C ILE A 69 -8.47 -1.10 4.22
N VAL A 70 -8.93 -1.93 3.26
CA VAL A 70 -10.27 -2.52 3.33
C VAL A 70 -10.40 -3.44 4.55
N ASN A 71 -9.40 -4.27 4.84
CA ASN A 71 -9.42 -5.11 6.04
C ASN A 71 -9.42 -4.25 7.32
N GLU A 72 -8.66 -3.16 7.37
CA GLU A 72 -8.71 -2.21 8.48
C GLU A 72 -10.11 -1.61 8.66
N MET A 73 -10.81 -1.24 7.57
CA MET A 73 -12.19 -0.77 7.65
C MET A 73 -13.15 -1.82 8.22
N LEU A 74 -12.97 -3.09 7.85
CA LEU A 74 -13.80 -4.21 8.33
C LEU A 74 -13.54 -4.53 9.81
N ASP A 75 -12.28 -4.46 10.22
CA ASP A 75 -11.85 -4.77 11.59
C ASP A 75 -12.06 -3.59 12.55
N TRP A 76 -12.10 -2.36 12.05
CA TRP A 76 -12.20 -1.16 12.89
C TRP A 76 -13.45 -1.18 13.78
N ARG A 77 -13.23 -0.84 15.06
CA ARG A 77 -14.26 -0.61 16.07
C ARG A 77 -13.97 0.72 16.76
N LEU A 78 -15.01 1.36 17.28
CA LEU A 78 -14.82 2.59 18.08
C LEU A 78 -13.96 2.32 19.34
N SER A 79 -13.94 1.09 19.84
CA SER A 79 -13.06 0.65 20.94
C SER A 79 -11.56 0.79 20.63
N HIS A 80 -11.15 0.81 19.36
CA HIS A 80 -9.75 1.01 18.95
C HIS A 80 -9.29 2.47 19.10
N GLU A 81 -10.23 3.42 19.06
CA GLU A 81 -9.93 4.84 19.21
C GLU A 81 -9.79 5.22 20.68
N LYS A 82 -8.93 6.20 20.95
CA LYS A 82 -8.78 6.77 22.29
C LYS A 82 -10.05 7.54 22.68
N THR A 83 -10.45 7.41 23.94
CA THR A 83 -11.56 8.19 24.49
C THR A 83 -11.17 9.66 24.60
N GLU A 84 -11.95 10.55 24.00
CA GLU A 84 -11.76 11.99 24.14
C GLU A 84 -12.44 12.53 25.41
N VAL A 85 -12.02 13.71 25.85
CA VAL A 85 -12.53 14.34 27.09
C VAL A 85 -14.01 14.72 26.99
N ASP A 86 -14.54 14.86 25.77
CA ASP A 86 -15.93 15.25 25.48
C ASP A 86 -16.83 14.04 25.13
N CYS A 87 -16.39 12.81 25.40
CA CYS A 87 -17.23 11.63 25.17
C CYS A 87 -18.47 11.65 26.08
N SER A 88 -19.64 11.39 25.50
CA SER A 88 -20.89 11.26 26.25
C SER A 88 -20.86 10.05 27.20
N GLU A 89 -21.65 10.06 28.28
CA GLU A 89 -21.67 8.94 29.26
C GLU A 89 -21.94 7.57 28.61
N GLY A 90 -22.70 7.52 27.52
CA GLY A 90 -22.96 6.30 26.75
C GLY A 90 -21.79 5.84 25.87
N GLU A 91 -20.93 6.76 25.42
CA GLU A 91 -19.73 6.45 24.61
C GLU A 91 -18.52 6.02 25.45
N LEU A 92 -18.64 6.12 26.77
CA LEU A 92 -17.66 5.59 27.73
C LEU A 92 -17.86 4.10 27.99
N ASP A 93 -19.04 3.55 27.69
CA ASP A 93 -19.30 2.12 27.87
C ASP A 93 -18.46 1.28 26.89
N PRO A 94 -17.58 0.39 27.40
CA PRO A 94 -16.78 -0.48 26.54
C PRO A 94 -17.63 -1.36 25.62
N THR A 95 -18.82 -1.78 26.05
CA THR A 95 -19.66 -2.67 25.22
C THR A 95 -20.30 -1.93 24.05
N PHE A 96 -20.75 -0.70 24.27
CA PHE A 96 -21.21 0.18 23.20
C PHE A 96 -20.08 0.47 22.20
N ARG A 97 -18.88 0.85 22.66
CA ARG A 97 -17.74 1.16 21.77
C ARG A 97 -17.33 -0.03 20.91
N ASP A 98 -17.38 -1.24 21.46
CA ASP A 98 -17.05 -2.45 20.70
C ASP A 98 -18.15 -2.82 19.69
N SER A 99 -19.40 -2.41 19.94
CA SER A 99 -20.51 -2.63 19.01
C SER A 99 -20.49 -1.69 17.80
N VAL A 100 -19.82 -0.53 17.89
CA VAL A 100 -19.78 0.46 16.81
C VAL A 100 -18.72 0.08 15.78
N ARG A 101 -19.18 -0.20 14.56
CA ARG A 101 -18.35 -0.56 13.40
C ARG A 101 -18.14 0.62 12.44
N CYS A 102 -17.18 0.48 11.53
CA CYS A 102 -16.93 1.45 10.47
C CYS A 102 -18.12 1.54 9.51
N LYS A 103 -18.50 2.76 9.10
CA LYS A 103 -19.49 2.97 8.04
C LYS A 103 -18.82 3.00 6.68
N ILE A 104 -19.02 1.96 5.87
CA ILE A 104 -18.38 1.81 4.57
C ILE A 104 -19.28 2.38 3.47
N PHE A 105 -18.77 3.33 2.70
CA PHE A 105 -19.45 3.91 1.54
C PHE A 105 -18.88 3.28 0.25
N LEU A 106 -19.71 2.49 -0.43
CA LEU A 106 -19.32 1.85 -1.70
C LEU A 106 -19.92 2.61 -2.88
N GLY A 107 -19.06 3.27 -3.67
CA GLY A 107 -19.44 3.94 -4.92
C GLY A 107 -18.89 3.21 -6.14
N PHE A 108 -19.70 3.04 -7.18
CA PHE A 108 -19.29 2.47 -8.46
C PHE A 108 -20.02 3.14 -9.63
N THR A 109 -19.41 3.11 -10.81
CA THR A 109 -19.97 3.67 -12.04
C THR A 109 -20.89 2.67 -12.76
N SER A 110 -21.76 3.14 -13.65
CA SER A 110 -22.79 2.32 -14.31
C SER A 110 -22.24 1.14 -15.12
N ASN A 111 -21.07 1.31 -15.74
CA ASN A 111 -20.40 0.26 -16.51
C ASN A 111 -19.98 -0.95 -15.66
N LEU A 112 -19.74 -0.77 -14.36
CA LEU A 112 -19.40 -1.87 -13.46
C LEU A 112 -20.62 -2.76 -13.19
N VAL A 113 -21.82 -2.19 -13.16
CA VAL A 113 -23.09 -2.94 -13.04
C VAL A 113 -23.45 -3.69 -14.31
N SER A 114 -23.10 -3.14 -15.48
CA SER A 114 -23.29 -3.83 -16.76
C SER A 114 -22.21 -4.87 -17.06
N SER A 115 -21.19 -5.00 -16.21
CA SER A 115 -20.11 -5.98 -16.30
C SER A 115 -20.30 -7.15 -15.32
N GLY A 116 -19.43 -8.16 -15.40
CA GLY A 116 -19.41 -9.27 -14.44
C GLY A 116 -19.06 -8.87 -12.99
N VAL A 117 -18.58 -7.63 -12.76
CA VAL A 117 -18.31 -7.12 -11.40
C VAL A 117 -19.60 -6.94 -10.59
N ARG A 118 -20.76 -6.90 -11.26
CA ARG A 118 -22.08 -6.84 -10.60
C ARG A 118 -22.28 -7.92 -9.55
N ASP A 119 -21.81 -9.15 -9.81
CA ASP A 119 -21.97 -10.26 -8.86
C ASP A 119 -21.13 -10.05 -7.59
N ILE A 120 -19.94 -9.45 -7.73
CA ILE A 120 -19.09 -9.08 -6.59
C ILE A 120 -19.74 -7.96 -5.77
N ILE A 121 -20.27 -6.93 -6.43
CA ILE A 121 -21.00 -5.84 -5.76
C ILE A 121 -22.23 -6.41 -5.02
N ARG A 122 -22.96 -7.34 -5.64
CA ARG A 122 -24.10 -8.01 -5.02
C ARG A 122 -23.68 -8.82 -3.79
N PHE A 123 -22.56 -9.54 -3.86
CA PHE A 123 -22.01 -10.28 -2.73
C PHE A 123 -21.69 -9.37 -1.55
N CYS A 124 -21.03 -8.23 -1.79
CA CYS A 124 -20.72 -7.26 -0.74
C CYS A 124 -21.96 -6.71 -0.03
N TRP A 125 -23.08 -6.55 -0.75
CA TRP A 125 -24.37 -6.14 -0.17
C TRP A 125 -25.07 -7.25 0.60
N SER A 126 -24.84 -8.51 0.22
CA SER A 126 -25.47 -9.66 0.87
C SER A 126 -24.84 -10.02 2.22
N ILE A 127 -23.63 -9.53 2.49
CA ILE A 127 -22.96 -9.71 3.77
C ILE A 127 -23.39 -8.57 4.69
N GLU A 128 -24.02 -8.93 5.82
CA GLU A 128 -24.26 -7.99 6.90
C GLU A 128 -22.91 -7.73 7.61
N TRP A 129 -22.33 -6.55 7.37
CA TRP A 129 -21.11 -6.07 8.01
C TRP A 129 -21.40 -5.34 9.31
#